data_AF-A0A1J3GNH3-F1
#
_entry.id   AF-A0A1J3GNH3-F1
#
_cell.length_a   1.000
_cell.length_b   1.000
_cell.length_c   1.000
_cell.angle_alpha   90.00
_cell.angle_beta   90.00
_cell.angle_gamma   90.00
#
_symmetry.space_group_name_H-M   'P 1'
#
loop_
_entity.id
_entity.type
_entity.pdbx_description
1 polymer ?
#
loop_
_entity_poly.entity_id
_entity_poly.type
_entity_poly.pdbx_seq_one_letter_code
_entity_poly.pdbx_strand_id
1 'polypeptide(L)'
;KGTLNVLNSCAKASSVKRVVVTSSTAAVVYNGKPRTPDVTADETWFSDAEFCKASKLWYNLSKTLAEEAAWKFAKEKGLDMVT
;
A
#
# COMPACT_ATOMS: atom_id res chain seq x y z
N LYS A 1 -6.25 -7.98 6.38
CA LYS A 1 -5.58 -9.27 6.73
C LYS A 1 -5.34 -10.20 5.54
N GLY A 2 -6.15 -10.17 4.47
CA GLY A 2 -5.94 -11.04 3.29
C GLY A 2 -4.55 -10.89 2.64
N THR A 3 -4.04 -9.67 2.48
CA THR A 3 -2.70 -9.40 1.91
C THR A 3 -1.60 -10.18 2.63
N LEU A 4 -1.52 -10.07 3.97
CA LEU A 4 -0.51 -10.76 4.76
C LEU A 4 -0.62 -12.29 4.69
N ASN A 5 -1.85 -12.83 4.53
CA ASN A 5 -2.05 -14.26 4.38
C ASN A 5 -1.37 -14.78 3.09
N VAL A 6 -1.56 -14.08 1.98
CA VAL A 6 -0.95 -14.45 0.69
C VAL A 6 0.56 -14.24 0.73
N LEU A 7 1.04 -13.10 1.24
CA LEU A 7 2.47 -12.82 1.35
C LEU A 7 3.22 -13.85 2.22
N ASN A 8 2.59 -14.32 3.30
CA ASN A 8 3.16 -15.38 4.13
C ASN A 8 3.27 -16.72 3.41
N SER A 9 2.34 -17.04 2.49
CA SER A 9 2.47 -18.21 1.61
C SER A 9 3.59 -18.03 0.59
N CYS A 10 3.70 -16.85 -0.03
CA CYS A 10 4.78 -16.52 -0.95
C CYS A 10 6.16 -16.63 -0.29
N ALA A 11 6.31 -16.14 0.94
CA ALA A 11 7.56 -16.19 1.70
C ALA A 11 8.08 -17.63 1.95
N LYS A 12 7.18 -18.62 1.94
CA LYS A 12 7.53 -20.03 2.16
C LYS A 12 7.83 -20.78 0.87
N ALA A 13 7.48 -20.21 -0.28
CA ALA A 13 7.64 -20.86 -1.57
C ALA A 13 8.96 -20.43 -2.23
N SER A 14 9.94 -21.32 -2.26
CA SER A 14 11.25 -21.07 -2.90
C SER A 14 11.18 -20.82 -4.41
N SER A 15 10.07 -21.19 -5.05
CA SER A 15 9.82 -20.94 -6.47
C SER A 15 9.35 -19.51 -6.78
N VAL A 16 8.89 -18.75 -5.78
CA VAL A 16 8.41 -17.38 -5.97
C VAL A 16 9.60 -16.44 -6.03
N LYS A 17 9.77 -15.78 -7.19
CA LYS A 17 10.88 -14.86 -7.44
C LYS A 17 10.55 -13.39 -7.13
N ARG A 18 9.31 -12.98 -7.39
CA ARG A 18 8.80 -11.63 -7.16
C ARG A 18 7.30 -11.67 -6.91
N VAL A 19 6.81 -10.81 -6.03
CA VAL A 19 5.37 -10.61 -5.80
C VAL A 19 4.95 -9.26 -6.36
N VAL A 20 3.91 -9.25 -7.19
CA VAL A 20 3.25 -8.02 -7.66
C VAL A 20 1.95 -7.86 -6.88
N VAL A 21 1.85 -6.81 -6.07
CA VAL A 21 0.67 -6.54 -5.25
C VAL A 21 -0.15 -5.45 -5.94
N THR A 22 -1.37 -5.76 -6.37
CA THR A 22 -2.25 -4.72 -6.92
C THR A 22 -2.71 -3.77 -5.83
N SER A 23 -2.06 -2.61 -5.75
CA SER A 23 -2.48 -1.53 -4.86
C SER A 23 -3.57 -0.66 -5.50
N SER A 24 -3.57 0.65 -5.24
CA SER A 24 -4.51 1.63 -5.77
C SER A 24 -3.96 3.04 -5.53
N THR A 25 -4.32 3.99 -6.39
CA THR A 25 -4.12 5.43 -6.15
C THR A 25 -4.74 5.92 -4.84
N ALA A 26 -5.69 5.16 -4.29
CA ALA A 26 -6.27 5.37 -2.96
C ALA A 26 -5.23 5.35 -1.82
N ALA A 27 -4.12 4.62 -1.98
CA ALA A 27 -2.99 4.58 -1.03
C ALA A 27 -1.96 5.71 -1.26
N VAL A 28 -2.13 6.55 -2.28
CA VAL A 28 -1.16 7.58 -2.71
C VAL A 28 -1.68 9.00 -2.44
N VAL A 29 -2.89 9.34 -2.92
CA VAL A 29 -3.28 10.75 -3.13
C VAL A 29 -4.05 11.40 -1.95
N TYR A 30 -4.30 10.69 -0.85
CA TYR A 30 -5.15 11.15 0.26
C TYR A 30 -4.34 11.54 1.50
N ASN A 31 -3.50 12.55 1.36
CA ASN A 31 -2.54 12.99 2.39
C ASN A 31 -2.80 14.41 2.92
N GLY A 32 -4.00 14.95 2.70
CA GLY A 32 -4.38 16.30 3.10
C GLY A 32 -3.86 17.43 2.21
N LYS A 33 -2.96 17.15 1.25
CA LYS A 33 -2.52 18.17 0.28
C LYS A 33 -3.64 18.46 -0.74
N PRO A 34 -3.79 19.72 -1.17
CA PRO A 34 -4.76 20.07 -2.20
C PRO A 34 -4.38 19.45 -3.55
N ARG A 35 -5.37 18.97 -4.29
CA ARG A 35 -5.23 18.42 -5.65
C ARG A 35 -5.78 19.42 -6.65
N THR A 36 -4.98 20.42 -6.98
CA THR A 36 -5.29 21.44 -8.01
C THR A 36 -4.73 21.00 -9.37
N PRO A 37 -5.14 21.62 -10.49
CA PRO A 37 -4.64 21.27 -11.83
C PRO A 37 -3.11 21.34 -11.97
N ASP A 38 -2.44 22.21 -11.20
CA ASP A 38 -0.99 22.39 -11.24
C ASP A 38 -0.21 21.42 -10.32
N VAL A 39 -0.91 20.60 -9.53
CA VAL A 39 -0.28 19.64 -8.62
C VAL A 39 -0.23 18.27 -9.27
N THR A 40 0.99 17.78 -9.51
CA THR A 40 1.23 16.41 -9.96
C THR A 40 1.51 15.52 -8.74
N ALA A 41 0.73 14.46 -8.59
CA ALA A 41 1.02 13.39 -7.63
C ALA A 41 1.89 12.32 -8.30
N ASP A 42 2.84 11.77 -7.55
CA ASP A 42 3.76 10.72 -7.97
C ASP A 42 3.89 9.66 -6.86
N GLU A 43 4.76 8.66 -7.06
CA GLU A 43 4.98 7.55 -6.14
C GLU A 43 5.70 7.95 -4.83
N THR A 44 6.13 9.21 -4.69
CA THR A 44 6.64 9.75 -3.42
C THR A 44 5.52 10.18 -2.48
N TRP A 45 4.28 10.24 -2.98
CA TRP A 45 3.09 10.55 -2.19
C TRP A 45 2.55 9.28 -1.53
N PHE A 46 2.18 9.41 -0.26
CA PHE A 46 1.49 8.36 0.50
C PHE A 46 0.27 8.95 1.16
N SER A 47 -0.88 8.28 1.02
CA SER A 47 -2.11 8.64 1.73
C SER A 47 -1.89 8.56 3.24
N ASP A 48 -2.48 9.49 3.97
CA ASP A 48 -2.43 9.52 5.44
C ASP A 48 -3.61 8.73 6.01
N ALA A 49 -3.32 7.71 6.81
CA ALA A 49 -4.33 6.83 7.38
C ALA A 49 -5.25 7.56 8.37
N GLU A 50 -4.73 8.47 9.20
CA GLU A 50 -5.54 9.20 10.17
C GLU A 50 -6.44 10.23 9.47
N PHE A 51 -5.95 10.89 8.42
CA PHE A 51 -6.77 11.73 7.55
C PHE A 51 -7.90 10.94 6.88
N CYS A 52 -7.60 9.77 6.32
CA CYS A 52 -8.61 8.90 5.72
C CYS A 52 -9.66 8.47 6.74
N LYS A 53 -9.23 8.12 7.96
CA LYS A 53 -10.11 7.70 9.06
C LYS A 53 -10.99 8.85 9.55
N ALA A 54 -10.43 10.02 9.80
CA ALA A 54 -11.16 11.22 10.21
C ALA A 54 -12.22 11.63 9.16
N SER A 55 -11.89 11.46 7.88
CA SER A 55 -12.76 11.75 6.75
C SER A 55 -13.72 10.60 6.38
N LYS A 56 -13.73 9.49 7.14
CA LYS A 56 -14.53 8.28 6.88
C LYS A 56 -14.31 7.64 5.50
N LEU A 57 -13.12 7.82 4.92
CA LEU A 57 -12.70 7.25 3.64
C LEU A 57 -12.21 5.80 3.84
N TRP A 58 -13.12 4.90 4.19
CA TRP A 58 -12.79 3.54 4.64
C TRP A 58 -12.08 2.69 3.59
N TYR A 59 -12.43 2.85 2.31
CA TYR A 59 -11.74 2.14 1.22
C TYR A 59 -10.28 2.59 1.12
N ASN A 60 -10.04 3.89 1.13
CA ASN A 60 -8.71 4.50 1.08
C ASN A 60 -7.88 4.05 2.28
N LEU A 61 -8.45 4.17 3.48
CA LEU A 61 -7.83 3.66 4.70
C LEU A 61 -7.45 2.18 4.56
N SER A 62 -8.35 1.35 4.02
CA SER A 62 -8.07 -0.08 3.85
C SER A 62 -6.93 -0.35 2.87
N LYS A 63 -6.82 0.43 1.78
CA LYS A 63 -5.76 0.31 0.78
C LYS A 63 -4.43 0.82 1.31
N THR A 64 -4.40 1.97 1.97
CA THR A 64 -3.22 2.53 2.64
C THR A 64 -2.62 1.54 3.63
N LEU A 65 -3.44 1.05 4.58
CA LEU A 65 -2.96 0.12 5.61
C LEU A 65 -2.54 -1.24 5.03
N ALA A 66 -3.21 -1.70 3.96
CA ALA A 66 -2.85 -2.95 3.31
C ALA A 66 -1.51 -2.86 2.57
N GLU A 67 -1.24 -1.75 1.87
CA GLU A 67 0.03 -1.53 1.17
C GLU A 67 1.18 -1.32 2.16
N GLU A 68 0.99 -0.51 3.21
CA GLU A 68 1.99 -0.29 4.25
C GLU A 68 2.38 -1.60 4.94
N ALA A 69 1.38 -2.42 5.30
CA ALA A 69 1.62 -3.74 5.89
C ALA A 69 2.33 -4.69 4.91
N ALA A 70 2.04 -4.61 3.61
CA ALA A 70 2.70 -5.42 2.59
C ALA A 70 4.19 -5.06 2.47
N TRP A 71 4.52 -3.77 2.38
CA TRP A 71 5.90 -3.29 2.31
C TRP A 71 6.71 -3.64 3.56
N LYS A 72 6.11 -3.43 4.75
CA LYS A 72 6.73 -3.82 6.02
C LYS A 72 7.04 -5.32 6.04
N PHE A 73 6.06 -6.16 5.69
CA PHE A 73 6.24 -7.60 5.66
C PHE A 73 7.30 -8.03 4.63
N ALA A 74 7.28 -7.46 3.42
CA ALA A 74 8.24 -7.79 2.38
C ALA A 74 9.67 -7.46 2.80
N LYS A 75 9.88 -6.29 3.42
CA LYS A 75 11.18 -5.89 3.98
C LYS A 75 11.66 -6.83 5.08
N GLU A 76 10.79 -7.21 6.01
CA GLU A 76 11.11 -8.13 7.11
C GLU A 76 11.43 -9.55 6.63
N LYS A 77 10.83 -10.00 5.52
CA LYS A 77 11.02 -11.35 4.96
C LYS A 77 12.02 -11.41 3.80
N GLY A 78 12.57 -10.28 3.37
CA GLY A 78 13.44 -10.21 2.20
C GLY A 78 12.73 -10.62 0.90
N LEU A 79 11.43 -10.38 0.78
CA LEU A 79 10.68 -10.62 -0.45
C LEU A 79 10.91 -9.49 -1.45
N ASP A 80 11.25 -9.83 -2.69
CA ASP A 80 11.17 -8.90 -3.82
C ASP A 80 9.69 -8.64 -4.13
N MET A 81 9.24 -7.41 -3.84
CA MET A 81 7.87 -6.98 -4.01
C MET A 81 7.80 -5.65 -4.76
N VAL A 82 6.78 -5.52 -5.60
CA VAL A 82 6.38 -4.26 -6.26
C VAL A 82 4.87 -4.06 -6.11
N THR A 83 4.41 -2.80 -6.13
CA THR A 83 3.00 -2.40 -6.01
C THR A 83 2.45 -1.74 -7.26
#